data_AF-X0Y1V9-F1
#
_entry.id   AF-X0Y1V9-F1
#
_cell.length_a   1.000
_cell.length_b   1.000
_cell.length_c   1.000
_cell.angle_alpha   90.00
_cell.angle_beta   90.00
_cell.angle_gamma   90.00
#
_symmetry.space_group_name_H-M   'P 1'
#
loop_
_entity.id
_entity.type
_entity.pdbx_description
1 polymer ?
#
loop_
_entity_poly.entity_id
_entity_poly.type
_entity_poly.pdbx_seq_one_letter_code
_entity_poly.pdbx_strand_id
1 'polypeptide(L)'
;YGKFSFRYRRNTIAEKLKLKELEKEQIIKRIEIIIASEESENPLVLHCKYCQSWFESSRFNYMCPKCDHDQIYVAYNCINCGKWYFKDKPEENYYCKNKKCQGVRLIGREIEEIKELLKEKGIFLRKFESKSKKFSILDR
;
A
#
# COMPACT_ATOMS: atom_id res chain seq x y z
N TYR A 1 -8.48 1.36 60.00
CA TYR A 1 -8.46 2.44 58.97
C TYR A 1 -7.39 2.21 57.89
N GLY A 2 -7.40 1.09 57.14
CA GLY A 2 -6.31 0.75 56.21
C GLY A 2 -6.69 0.33 54.78
N LYS A 3 -7.98 0.13 54.47
CA LYS A 3 -8.43 -0.41 53.16
C LYS A 3 -8.76 0.66 52.11
N PHE A 4 -9.03 1.90 52.52
CA PHE A 4 -9.43 2.98 51.60
C PHE A 4 -8.26 3.55 50.77
N SER A 5 -7.06 3.68 51.35
CA SER A 5 -5.89 4.26 50.65
C SER A 5 -5.33 3.36 49.55
N PHE A 6 -5.39 2.03 49.72
CA PHE A 6 -4.93 1.06 48.72
C PHE A 6 -5.80 1.04 47.46
N ARG A 7 -7.13 1.18 47.59
CA ARG A 7 -8.06 1.22 46.44
C ARG A 7 -7.88 2.50 45.61
N TYR A 8 -7.70 3.64 46.27
CA TYR A 8 -7.45 4.93 45.61
C TYR A 8 -6.09 4.97 44.89
N ARG A 9 -5.04 4.39 45.48
CA ARG A 9 -3.73 4.21 44.82
C ARG A 9 -3.77 3.28 43.60
N ARG A 10 -4.56 2.20 43.65
CA ARG A 10 -4.72 1.29 42.49
C ARG A 10 -5.48 1.96 41.35
N ASN A 11 -6.52 2.74 41.65
CA ASN A 11 -7.27 3.49 40.63
C ASN A 11 -6.40 4.54 39.93
N THR A 12 -5.58 5.28 40.67
CA THR A 12 -4.68 6.30 40.08
C THR A 12 -3.56 5.70 39.21
N ILE A 13 -3.06 4.49 39.52
CA ILE A 13 -2.10 3.79 38.65
C ILE A 13 -2.80 3.29 37.37
N ALA A 14 -3.99 2.71 37.49
CA ALA A 14 -4.76 2.23 36.34
C ALA A 14 -5.16 3.39 35.39
N GLU A 15 -5.56 4.54 35.94
CA GLU A 15 -5.84 5.75 35.15
C GLU A 15 -4.59 6.27 34.43
N LYS A 16 -3.42 6.29 35.09
CA LYS A 16 -2.15 6.67 34.45
C LYS A 16 -1.74 5.71 33.33
N LEU A 17 -2.00 4.41 33.48
CA LEU A 17 -1.75 3.43 32.42
C LEU A 17 -2.68 3.65 31.22
N LYS A 18 -3.97 3.87 31.46
CA LYS A 18 -4.95 4.20 30.41
C LYS A 18 -4.59 5.49 29.67
N LEU A 19 -4.16 6.52 30.39
CA LEU A 19 -3.70 7.78 29.78
C LEU A 19 -2.50 7.55 28.85
N LYS A 20 -1.52 6.76 29.29
CA LYS A 20 -0.36 6.40 28.44
C LYS A 20 -0.75 5.57 27.22
N GLU A 21 -1.74 4.68 27.34
CA GLU A 21 -2.26 3.92 26.20
C GLU A 21 -2.95 4.83 25.19
N LEU A 22 -3.81 5.76 25.65
CA LEU A 22 -4.46 6.75 24.78
C LEU A 22 -3.45 7.67 24.09
N GLU A 23 -2.40 8.12 24.78
CA GLU A 23 -1.33 8.91 24.18
C GLU A 23 -0.61 8.13 23.06
N LYS A 24 -0.29 6.85 23.30
CA LYS A 24 0.30 5.98 22.28
C LYS A 24 -0.62 5.81 21.07
N GLU A 25 -1.90 5.56 21.28
CA GLU A 25 -2.89 5.42 20.20
C GLU A 25 -3.01 6.72 19.38
N GLN A 26 -3.00 7.88 20.03
CA GLN A 26 -3.02 9.17 19.34
C GLN A 26 -1.77 9.38 18.48
N ILE A 27 -0.59 8.99 18.98
CA ILE A 27 0.67 9.05 18.20
C ILE A 27 0.59 8.12 16.99
N ILE A 28 0.12 6.88 17.17
CA ILE A 28 -0.04 5.92 16.07
C ILE A 28 -0.98 6.47 15.00
N LYS A 29 -2.15 7.01 15.37
CA LYS A 29 -3.09 7.62 14.42
C LYS A 29 -2.47 8.77 13.64
N ARG A 30 -1.66 9.62 14.29
CA ARG A 30 -0.95 10.71 13.59
C ARG A 30 0.03 10.18 12.57
N ILE A 31 0.78 9.13 12.90
CA ILE A 31 1.70 8.47 11.97
C ILE A 31 0.93 7.87 10.78
N GLU A 32 -0.18 7.17 11.04
CA GLU A 32 -1.02 6.59 9.99
C GLU A 32 -1.56 7.64 9.02
N ILE A 33 -2.00 8.80 9.53
CA ILE A 33 -2.47 9.91 8.68
C ILE A 33 -1.37 10.44 7.77
N ILE A 34 -0.15 10.63 8.30
CA ILE A 34 1.00 11.12 7.51
C ILE A 34 1.35 10.12 6.41
N ILE A 35 1.44 8.84 6.75
CA ILE A 35 1.75 7.78 5.77
C ILE A 35 0.66 7.70 4.69
N ALA A 36 -0.62 7.80 5.06
CA ALA A 36 -1.72 7.79 4.09
C ALA A 36 -1.65 8.97 3.12
N SER A 37 -1.27 10.17 3.60
CA SER A 37 -1.07 11.32 2.72
C SER A 37 0.09 11.12 1.73
N GLU A 38 1.25 10.63 2.20
CA GLU A 38 2.41 10.35 1.33
C GLU A 38 2.11 9.22 0.32
N GLU A 39 1.38 8.19 0.73
CA GLU A 39 0.96 7.10 -0.16
C GLU A 39 0.09 7.57 -1.32
N SER A 40 -0.76 8.59 -1.10
CA SER A 40 -1.65 9.12 -2.13
C SER A 40 -0.91 9.87 -3.24
N GLU A 41 0.28 10.39 -2.96
CA GLU A 41 1.12 11.12 -3.91
C GLU A 41 1.98 10.17 -4.76
N ASN A 42 2.25 8.97 -4.26
CA ASN A 42 3.10 8.00 -4.93
C ASN A 42 2.40 7.39 -6.17
N PRO A 43 3.06 7.36 -7.34
CA PRO A 43 2.51 6.71 -8.52
C PRO A 43 2.35 5.20 -8.30
N LEU A 44 1.29 4.63 -8.87
CA LEU A 44 1.01 3.22 -8.81
C LEU A 44 1.97 2.44 -9.70
N VAL A 45 2.46 1.33 -9.16
CA VAL A 45 3.18 0.30 -9.91
C VAL A 45 2.16 -0.72 -10.37
N LEU A 46 2.06 -0.94 -11.67
CA LEU A 46 1.07 -1.81 -12.29
C LEU A 46 1.75 -2.97 -12.99
N HIS A 47 1.15 -4.16 -12.92
CA HIS A 47 1.65 -5.37 -13.54
C HIS A 47 0.54 -6.11 -14.28
N CYS A 48 0.79 -6.49 -15.53
CA CYS A 48 -0.09 -7.38 -16.28
C CYS A 48 0.44 -8.81 -16.18
N LYS A 49 -0.38 -9.74 -15.67
CA LYS A 49 0.00 -11.15 -15.52
C LYS A 49 0.13 -11.86 -16.87
N TYR A 50 -0.72 -11.51 -17.85
CA TYR A 50 -0.68 -12.11 -19.19
C TYR A 50 0.60 -11.78 -19.97
N CYS A 51 0.90 -10.49 -20.18
CA CYS A 51 2.05 -10.05 -20.99
C CYS A 51 3.30 -9.72 -20.15
N GLN A 52 3.25 -10.01 -18.86
CA GLN A 52 4.31 -9.82 -17.85
C GLN A 52 4.89 -8.40 -17.78
N SER A 53 4.16 -7.41 -18.30
CA SER A 53 4.66 -6.04 -18.43
C SER A 53 4.40 -5.24 -17.17
N TRP A 54 5.32 -4.33 -16.88
CA TRP A 54 5.32 -3.47 -15.71
C TRP A 54 5.19 -2.01 -16.10
N PHE A 55 4.37 -1.27 -15.37
CA PHE A 55 4.04 0.12 -15.69
C PHE A 55 4.04 1.01 -14.44
N GLU A 56 4.41 2.27 -14.62
CA GLU A 56 4.15 3.36 -13.67
C GLU A 56 2.94 4.17 -14.13
N SER A 57 2.02 4.50 -13.22
CA SER A 57 0.84 5.32 -13.52
C SER A 57 0.35 6.07 -12.29
N SER A 58 -0.04 7.33 -12.43
CA SER A 58 -0.75 8.06 -11.37
C SER A 58 -2.23 7.64 -11.23
N ARG A 59 -2.76 6.88 -12.20
CA ARG A 59 -4.16 6.43 -12.21
C ARG A 59 -4.26 4.94 -12.44
N PHE A 60 -5.14 4.29 -11.71
CA PHE A 60 -5.46 2.90 -11.94
C PHE A 60 -6.37 2.75 -13.17
N ASN A 61 -6.03 1.81 -14.05
CA ASN A 61 -6.88 1.35 -15.13
C ASN A 61 -7.07 -0.16 -14.95
N TYR A 62 -8.16 -0.72 -15.47
CA TYR A 62 -8.38 -2.16 -15.42
C TYR A 62 -7.72 -2.88 -16.60
N MET A 63 -7.48 -2.22 -17.73
CA MET A 63 -6.98 -2.86 -18.95
C MET A 63 -5.48 -2.65 -19.14
N CYS A 64 -4.76 -3.71 -19.52
CA CYS A 64 -3.36 -3.59 -19.89
C CYS A 64 -3.20 -2.88 -21.24
N PRO A 65 -2.45 -1.75 -21.33
CA PRO A 65 -2.33 -0.97 -22.56
C PRO A 65 -1.50 -1.67 -23.64
N LYS A 66 -0.68 -2.66 -23.24
CA LYS A 66 0.19 -3.42 -24.14
C LYS A 66 -0.58 -4.52 -24.88
N CYS A 67 -1.30 -5.37 -24.16
CA CYS A 67 -1.99 -6.53 -24.75
C CYS A 67 -3.49 -6.34 -24.96
N ASP A 68 -4.13 -5.37 -24.30
CA ASP A 68 -5.59 -5.09 -24.36
C ASP A 68 -6.47 -6.32 -24.08
N HIS A 69 -5.92 -7.35 -23.45
CA HIS A 69 -6.53 -8.68 -23.30
C HIS A 69 -6.79 -9.06 -21.85
N ASP A 70 -5.99 -8.56 -20.91
CA ASP A 70 -6.04 -8.97 -19.50
C ASP A 70 -6.11 -7.77 -18.57
N GLN A 71 -6.61 -8.04 -17.37
CA GLN A 71 -6.64 -7.09 -16.28
C GLN A 71 -5.21 -6.70 -15.89
N ILE A 72 -5.00 -5.43 -15.60
CA ILE A 72 -3.78 -4.94 -14.99
C ILE A 72 -3.97 -4.82 -13.47
N TYR A 73 -2.97 -5.25 -12.72
CA TYR A 73 -3.01 -5.35 -11.27
C TYR A 73 -2.09 -4.31 -10.63
N VAL A 74 -2.44 -3.80 -9.47
CA VAL A 74 -1.53 -3.00 -8.64
C VAL A 74 -0.52 -3.94 -7.99
N ALA A 75 0.76 -3.63 -8.14
CA ALA A 75 1.86 -4.42 -7.63
C ALA A 75 2.46 -3.76 -6.38
N TYR A 76 2.48 -4.50 -5.28
CA TYR A 76 3.07 -4.08 -4.01
C TYR A 76 4.27 -4.96 -3.67
N ASN A 77 5.35 -4.33 -3.20
CA ASN A 77 6.52 -5.05 -2.68
C ASN A 77 6.55 -4.99 -1.15
N CYS A 78 6.59 -6.15 -0.49
CA CYS A 78 6.74 -6.17 0.97
C CYS A 78 8.17 -5.80 1.39
N ILE A 79 8.31 -4.77 2.23
CA ILE A 79 9.62 -4.27 2.68
C ILE A 79 10.43 -5.29 3.48
N ASN A 80 9.75 -6.14 4.24
CA ASN A 80 10.42 -7.08 5.13
C ASN A 80 10.88 -8.37 4.40
N CYS A 81 10.11 -8.86 3.41
CA CYS A 81 10.44 -10.13 2.74
C CYS A 81 10.73 -10.01 1.24
N GLY A 82 10.62 -8.81 0.65
CA GLY A 82 10.85 -8.55 -0.78
C GLY A 82 9.86 -9.23 -1.73
N LYS A 83 8.83 -9.90 -1.20
CA LYS A 83 7.82 -10.59 -2.02
C LYS A 83 6.86 -9.60 -2.67
N TRP A 84 6.56 -9.85 -3.93
CA TRP A 84 5.58 -9.10 -4.71
C TRP A 84 4.16 -9.64 -4.52
N TYR A 85 3.21 -8.72 -4.40
CA TYR A 85 1.79 -8.99 -4.23
C TYR A 85 1.02 -8.20 -5.29
N PHE A 86 0.08 -8.86 -5.97
CA PHE A 86 -0.71 -8.26 -7.04
C PHE A 86 -2.17 -8.17 -6.62
N LYS A 87 -2.76 -6.99 -6.78
CA LYS A 87 -4.09 -6.64 -6.30
C LYS A 87 -4.93 -6.03 -7.40
N ASP A 88 -6.23 -6.30 -7.35
CA ASP A 88 -7.15 -5.92 -8.43
C ASP A 88 -7.51 -4.43 -8.38
N LYS A 89 -7.32 -3.79 -7.22
CA LYS A 89 -7.60 -2.37 -6.96
C LYS A 89 -6.57 -1.79 -6.00
N PRO A 90 -6.25 -0.49 -6.11
CA PRO A 90 -5.48 0.22 -5.09
C PRO A 90 -6.35 0.37 -3.84
N GLU A 91 -5.93 -0.22 -2.73
CA GLU A 91 -6.58 -0.07 -1.42
C GLU A 91 -5.51 0.03 -0.34
N GLU A 92 -5.85 0.67 0.78
CA GLU A 92 -4.90 1.01 1.85
C GLU A 92 -4.65 -0.15 2.85
N ASN A 93 -5.46 -1.20 2.81
CA ASN A 93 -5.50 -2.24 3.84
C ASN A 93 -5.03 -3.62 3.35
N TYR A 94 -3.98 -3.64 2.53
CA TYR A 94 -3.34 -4.89 2.15
C TYR A 94 -2.18 -5.23 3.08
N TYR A 95 -2.05 -6.51 3.42
CA TYR A 95 -1.01 -7.00 4.32
C TYR A 95 -0.22 -8.15 3.69
N CYS A 96 1.03 -8.27 4.11
CA CYS A 96 1.90 -9.37 3.73
C CYS A 96 1.35 -10.69 4.26
N LYS A 97 1.24 -11.71 3.39
CA LYS A 97 0.76 -13.05 3.76
C LYS A 97 1.87 -13.95 4.32
N ASN A 98 3.11 -13.47 4.39
CA ASN A 98 4.22 -14.24 4.92
C ASN A 98 4.11 -14.35 6.44
N LYS A 99 4.24 -15.55 7.00
CA LYS A 99 4.19 -15.80 8.46
C LYS A 99 5.24 -14.99 9.22
N LYS A 100 6.41 -14.73 8.62
CA LYS A 100 7.47 -13.91 9.22
C LYS A 100 7.21 -12.39 9.17
N CYS A 101 6.16 -11.97 8.47
CA CYS A 101 5.80 -10.56 8.26
C CYS A 101 4.38 -10.27 8.74
N GLN A 102 3.94 -10.94 9.80
CA GLN A 102 2.60 -10.76 10.36
C GLN A 102 2.39 -9.28 10.74
N GLY A 103 1.29 -8.69 10.24
CA GLY A 103 0.97 -7.28 10.47
C GLY A 103 1.69 -6.27 9.58
N VAL A 104 2.60 -6.70 8.70
CA VAL A 104 3.29 -5.78 7.78
C VAL A 104 2.33 -5.35 6.66
N ARG A 105 1.99 -4.06 6.64
CA ARG A 105 1.18 -3.43 5.59
C ARG A 105 1.94 -3.35 4.26
N LEU A 106 1.22 -3.54 3.17
CA LEU A 106 1.71 -3.38 1.81
C LEU A 106 1.41 -1.95 1.38
N ILE A 107 2.46 -1.16 1.31
CA ILE A 107 2.40 0.27 1.04
C ILE A 107 2.89 0.58 -0.38
N GLY A 108 2.37 1.65 -0.96
CA GLY A 108 2.97 2.26 -2.15
C GLY A 108 4.35 2.80 -1.80
N ARG A 109 5.29 2.77 -2.75
CA ARG A 109 6.64 3.32 -2.56
C ARG A 109 6.98 4.28 -3.67
N GLU A 110 8.03 5.05 -3.43
CA GLU A 110 8.66 5.89 -4.44
C GLU A 110 9.04 5.06 -5.67
N ILE A 111 8.86 5.67 -6.84
CA ILE A 111 9.01 4.95 -8.10
C ILE A 111 10.48 4.63 -8.40
N GLU A 112 11.39 5.45 -7.89
CA GLU A 112 12.85 5.29 -7.96
C GLU A 112 13.28 4.01 -7.24
N GLU A 113 12.82 3.77 -6.01
CA GLU A 113 13.11 2.53 -5.27
C GLU A 113 12.62 1.29 -6.04
N ILE A 114 11.40 1.38 -6.59
CA ILE A 114 10.82 0.26 -7.34
C ILE A 114 11.58 0.00 -8.64
N LYS A 115 12.03 1.05 -9.33
CA LYS A 115 12.88 0.93 -10.53
C LYS A 115 14.18 0.20 -10.21
N GLU A 116 14.82 0.50 -9.08
CA GLU A 116 16.03 -0.19 -8.64
C GLU A 116 15.76 -1.68 -8.38
N LEU A 117 14.72 -2.00 -7.60
CA LEU A 117 14.33 -3.39 -7.29
C LEU A 117 13.98 -4.22 -8.54
N LEU A 118 13.36 -3.59 -9.55
CA LEU A 118 13.02 -4.26 -10.81
C LEU A 118 14.24 -4.37 -11.73
N LYS A 119 15.14 -3.38 -11.73
CA LYS A 119 16.38 -3.38 -12.52
C LYS A 119 17.30 -4.52 -12.11
N GLU A 120 17.41 -4.82 -10.82
CA GLU A 120 18.14 -6.01 -10.31
C GLU A 120 17.61 -7.33 -10.91
N LYS A 121 16.34 -7.36 -11.30
CA LYS A 121 15.68 -8.52 -11.93
C LYS A 121 15.67 -8.45 -13.46
N GLY A 122 16.30 -7.43 -14.06
CA GLY A 122 16.27 -7.19 -15.51
C GLY A 122 14.91 -6.73 -16.04
N ILE A 123 14.02 -6.23 -15.17
CA ILE A 123 12.68 -5.78 -15.52
C ILE A 123 12.68 -4.25 -15.67
N PHE A 124 12.11 -3.75 -16.77
CA PHE A 124 11.98 -2.32 -17.02
C PHE A 124 10.55 -1.82 -16.77
N LEU A 125 10.43 -0.75 -15.99
CA LEU A 125 9.17 -0.09 -15.68
C LEU A 125 8.81 0.93 -16.77
N ARG A 126 7.69 0.73 -17.47
CA ARG A 126 7.25 1.59 -18.58
C ARG A 126 6.25 2.65 -18.11
N LYS A 127 6.15 3.78 -18.79
CA LYS A 127 5.03 4.71 -18.57
C LYS A 127 3.72 4.07 -19.03
N PHE A 128 2.66 4.23 -18.23
CA PHE A 128 1.32 3.82 -18.65
C PHE A 128 0.76 4.83 -19.64
N GLU A 129 0.61 4.42 -20.90
CA GLU A 129 -0.02 5.22 -21.95
C GLU A 129 -1.40 4.62 -22.28
N SER A 130 -2.46 5.34 -21.94
CA SER A 130 -3.80 4.92 -22.34
C SER A 130 -3.93 5.06 -23.86
N LYS A 131 -4.29 3.98 -24.54
CA LYS A 131 -4.73 4.07 -25.94
C LYS A 131 -6.06 4.81 -25.96
N SER A 132 -6.06 6.07 -26.38
CA SER A 132 -7.30 6.77 -26.73
C SER A 132 -7.88 6.11 -27.97
N LYS A 133 -8.73 5.10 -27.79
CA LYS A 133 -9.57 4.62 -28.89
C LYS A 133 -10.54 5.76 -29.21
N LYS A 134 -10.21 6.55 -30.24
CA LYS A 134 -11.21 7.37 -30.94
C LYS A 134 -12.22 6.38 -31.51
N PHE A 135 -13.35 6.19 -30.83
CA PHE A 135 -14.49 5.55 -31.45
C PHE A 135 -14.98 6.48 -32.57
N SER A 136 -14.56 6.22 -33.81
CA SER A 136 -15.20 6.82 -34.97
C SER A 136 -16.52 6.10 -35.17
N ILE A 137 -17.63 6.78 -34.89
CA ILE A 137 -19.00 6.28 -35.15
C ILE A 137 -19.30 6.29 -36.67
N LEU A 138 -18.36 6.73 -37.52
CA LEU A 138 -18.58 6.97 -38.95
C LEU A 138 -18.00 5.91 -39.90
N ASP A 139 -17.51 4.76 -39.40
CA ASP A 139 -17.27 3.60 -40.27
C ASP A 139 -18.54 2.74 -40.34
N ARG A 140 -19.57 3.25 -41.02
CA ARG A 140 -20.76 2.50 -41.44
C ARG A 140 -21.10 2.81 -42.88
#